data_AF-A5URD8-F1
#
_entry.id   AF-A5URD8-F1
#
_cell.length_a   1.000
_cell.length_b   1.000
_cell.length_c   1.000
_cell.angle_alpha   90.00
_cell.angle_beta   90.00
_cell.angle_gamma   90.00
#
_symmetry.space_group_name_H-M   'P 1'
#
loop_
_entity.id
_entity.type
_entity.pdbx_description
1 polymer ?
#
loop_
_entity_poly.entity_id
_entity_poly.type
_entity_poly.pdbx_seq_one_letter_code
_entity_poly.pdbx_strand_id
1 'polypeptide(L)'
;MKPYTIHLHSSIILDAPVERLWPLLSDTDRTNRLIGLPAFERTRPDRDLIQIVYGHFLGVPVSWREHPFEWIFEQQFSVEREFAPPLPVERLQTVTRFTSLPEERTKVDVEVHIAPRNLVGAIGGRLIIGQRMLRQLRHVYRQTGALVAASEQAVLPPVRKPRVNLHRLRVAAERLRSSGIRESLIERLVSHLINADDSQVLKMRAFALADAWGEPRMDVLRMCLYATRTGLLDLEWDVLCPSCRGASQRVRSLSDLEHDAYCPSCDVRYDTNFDESIEVRFSVNPDIRDAVDVPYCIGGPANTPHIVAQIALPAHGSREVRLRLAPNRYRLRSRQMTARAVFDVSDHAESSTAHIVFGNGETLIDPPVIRAGYATVTIENATATSALIVIEQRDWSEQATSAALVTSLTEFRQMFSSEALSPGVGIAIRSLTFLFSDLKG
;
A
#
# COMPACT_ATOMS: atom_id res chain seq x y z
N MET A 1 36.14 2.73 20.06
CA MET A 1 35.72 3.86 19.21
C MET A 1 34.22 3.74 18.96
N LYS A 2 33.42 4.79 19.18
CA LYS A 2 32.03 4.80 18.68
C LYS A 2 32.08 4.57 17.16
N PRO A 3 31.24 3.70 16.58
CA PRO A 3 31.23 3.51 15.13
C PRO A 3 31.00 4.88 14.47
N TYR A 4 31.86 5.23 13.52
CA TYR A 4 31.76 6.49 12.78
C TYR A 4 30.48 6.45 11.94
N THR A 5 29.49 7.29 12.26
CA THR A 5 28.25 7.40 11.48
C THR A 5 28.28 8.66 10.64
N ILE A 6 27.98 8.52 9.35
CA ILE A 6 27.80 9.64 8.43
C ILE A 6 26.35 10.09 8.53
N HIS A 7 26.15 11.35 8.86
CA HIS A 7 24.83 11.99 8.88
C HIS A 7 24.71 12.96 7.71
N LEU A 8 23.67 12.76 6.89
CA LEU A 8 23.34 13.66 5.79
C LEU A 8 21.90 14.09 5.95
N HIS A 9 21.64 15.35 5.60
CA HIS A 9 20.32 15.95 5.69
C HIS A 9 20.03 16.72 4.40
N SER A 10 18.78 16.67 3.95
CA SER A 10 18.26 17.50 2.88
C SER A 10 16.89 18.03 3.29
N SER A 11 16.64 19.29 2.96
CA SER A 11 15.38 19.96 3.24
C SER A 11 14.85 20.62 1.97
N ILE A 12 13.56 20.48 1.71
CA ILE A 12 12.85 21.13 0.61
C ILE A 12 11.50 21.65 1.09
N ILE A 13 11.02 22.72 0.46
CA ILE A 13 9.65 23.21 0.61
C ILE A 13 8.95 22.93 -0.72
N LEU A 14 7.74 22.40 -0.65
CA LEU A 14 6.89 22.06 -1.79
C LEU A 14 5.59 22.87 -1.68
N ASP A 15 5.13 23.39 -2.81
CA ASP A 15 3.94 24.24 -2.93
C ASP A 15 2.65 23.41 -3.05
N ALA A 16 2.45 22.49 -2.10
CA ALA A 16 1.26 21.68 -1.99
C ALA A 16 1.06 21.21 -0.54
N PRO A 17 -0.19 20.99 -0.10
CA PRO A 17 -0.49 20.54 1.24
C PRO A 17 -0.11 19.06 1.41
N VAL A 18 0.18 18.65 2.65
CA VAL A 18 0.74 17.32 2.95
C VAL A 18 -0.22 16.20 2.54
N GLU A 19 -1.53 16.44 2.63
CA GLU A 19 -2.59 15.52 2.26
C GLU A 19 -2.53 15.13 0.78
N ARG A 20 -2.09 16.06 -0.08
CA ARG A 20 -1.92 15.82 -1.52
C ARG A 20 -0.57 15.23 -1.86
N LEU A 21 0.45 15.49 -1.05
CA LEU A 21 1.82 15.00 -1.26
C LEU A 21 2.03 13.59 -0.70
N TRP A 22 1.45 13.29 0.46
CA TRP A 22 1.69 12.04 1.19
C TRP A 22 1.42 10.79 0.36
N PRO A 23 0.29 10.65 -0.37
CA PRO A 23 0.03 9.47 -1.19
C PRO A 23 1.10 9.22 -2.26
N LEU A 24 1.78 10.28 -2.71
CA LEU A 24 2.77 10.22 -3.79
C LEU A 24 4.20 10.10 -3.27
N LEU A 25 4.52 10.76 -2.15
CA LEU A 25 5.88 10.81 -1.58
C LEU A 25 6.15 9.67 -0.58
N SER A 26 5.09 9.07 -0.01
CA SER A 26 5.18 7.86 0.80
C SER A 26 5.13 6.56 -0.01
N ASP A 27 4.87 6.66 -1.32
CA ASP A 27 5.09 5.59 -2.30
C ASP A 27 6.59 5.39 -2.52
N THR A 28 7.18 4.70 -1.55
CA THR A 28 8.59 4.37 -1.51
C THR A 28 8.97 3.35 -2.59
N ASP A 29 8.05 2.53 -3.07
CA ASP A 29 8.29 1.63 -4.20
C ASP A 29 8.60 2.42 -5.47
N ARG A 30 7.67 3.31 -5.84
CA ARG A 30 7.83 4.22 -6.98
C ARG A 30 9.04 5.13 -6.83
N THR A 31 9.23 5.70 -5.63
CA THR A 31 10.35 6.61 -5.36
C THR A 31 11.68 5.89 -5.51
N ASN A 32 11.83 4.67 -4.95
CA ASN A 32 13.04 3.85 -5.08
C ASN A 32 13.35 3.55 -6.54
N ARG A 33 12.32 3.22 -7.35
CA ARG A 33 12.46 3.02 -8.79
C ARG A 33 12.96 4.28 -9.51
N LEU A 34 12.39 5.44 -9.23
CA LEU A 34 12.75 6.72 -9.86
C LEU A 34 14.17 7.20 -9.54
N ILE A 35 14.64 6.96 -8.31
CA ILE A 35 16.01 7.34 -7.92
C ILE A 35 17.05 6.29 -8.35
N GLY A 36 16.61 5.13 -8.87
CA GLY A 36 17.47 4.09 -9.42
C GLY A 36 18.02 3.11 -8.38
N LEU A 37 17.30 2.91 -7.27
CA LEU A 37 17.60 1.81 -6.34
C LEU A 37 17.25 0.45 -6.99
N PRO A 38 17.94 -0.63 -6.62
CA PRO A 38 17.67 -1.95 -7.18
C PRO A 38 16.31 -2.47 -6.68
N ALA A 39 15.63 -3.22 -7.56
CA ALA A 39 14.50 -4.04 -7.16
C ALA A 39 15.00 -5.20 -6.27
N PHE A 40 14.14 -5.72 -5.41
CA PHE A 40 14.42 -6.97 -4.72
C PHE A 40 13.81 -8.15 -5.49
N GLU A 41 14.45 -9.31 -5.36
CA GLU A 41 14.08 -10.53 -6.09
C GLU A 41 13.41 -11.55 -5.18
N ARG A 42 13.82 -11.58 -3.91
CA ARG A 42 13.31 -12.54 -2.93
C ARG A 42 13.37 -11.96 -1.54
N THR A 43 12.40 -12.33 -0.71
CA THR A 43 12.39 -12.06 0.73
C THR A 43 12.29 -13.35 1.52
N ARG A 44 12.75 -13.33 2.77
CA ARG A 44 12.57 -14.40 3.74
C ARG A 44 12.31 -13.78 5.12
N PRO A 45 11.24 -14.18 5.84
CA PRO A 45 11.03 -13.77 7.22
C PRO A 45 12.19 -14.18 8.13
N ASP A 46 12.44 -13.34 9.13
CA ASP A 46 13.37 -13.56 10.22
C ASP A 46 12.75 -13.10 11.56
N ARG A 47 13.48 -13.28 12.67
CA ARG A 47 13.07 -12.87 14.02
C ARG A 47 12.78 -11.37 14.08
N ASP A 48 11.95 -10.98 15.05
CA ASP A 48 11.62 -9.58 15.35
C ASP A 48 11.00 -8.81 14.17
N LEU A 49 10.23 -9.52 13.34
CA LEU A 49 9.57 -9.01 12.13
C LEU A 49 10.53 -8.51 11.02
N ILE A 50 11.83 -8.83 11.14
CA ILE A 50 12.83 -8.49 10.14
C ILE A 50 12.60 -9.33 8.88
N GLN A 51 12.82 -8.72 7.71
CA GLN A 51 12.82 -9.41 6.42
C GLN A 51 14.24 -9.46 5.88
N ILE A 52 14.74 -10.65 5.53
CA ILE A 52 15.98 -10.79 4.79
C ILE A 52 15.65 -10.67 3.31
N VAL A 53 16.28 -9.71 2.66
CA VAL A 53 16.01 -9.32 1.28
C VAL A 53 17.21 -9.66 0.42
N TYR A 54 16.95 -10.19 -0.77
CA TYR A 54 17.96 -10.55 -1.76
C TYR A 54 17.69 -9.80 -3.06
N GLY A 55 18.75 -9.34 -3.71
CA GLY A 55 18.68 -8.75 -5.06
C GLY A 55 20.07 -8.55 -5.64
N HIS A 56 20.15 -7.80 -6.73
CA HIS A 56 21.41 -7.42 -7.35
C HIS A 56 21.57 -5.90 -7.42
N PHE A 57 22.75 -5.41 -7.05
CA PHE A 57 23.12 -4.02 -7.23
C PHE A 57 24.37 -3.93 -8.11
N LEU A 58 24.24 -3.28 -9.27
CA LEU A 58 25.30 -3.20 -10.29
C LEU A 58 25.86 -4.58 -10.70
N GLY A 59 24.99 -5.59 -10.79
CA GLY A 59 25.36 -6.96 -11.13
C GLY A 59 25.98 -7.77 -9.99
N VAL A 60 26.18 -7.16 -8.82
CA VAL A 60 26.70 -7.84 -7.62
C VAL A 60 25.52 -8.34 -6.79
N PRO A 61 25.50 -9.63 -6.38
CA PRO A 61 24.47 -10.12 -5.48
C PRO A 61 24.61 -9.42 -4.12
N VAL A 62 23.49 -8.90 -3.63
CA VAL A 62 23.41 -8.21 -2.36
C VAL A 62 22.27 -8.79 -1.53
N SER A 63 22.48 -8.82 -0.23
CA SER A 63 21.42 -9.13 0.72
C SER A 63 21.46 -8.17 1.89
N TRP A 64 20.30 -7.85 2.45
CA TRP A 64 20.20 -7.02 3.64
C TRP A 64 19.06 -7.50 4.52
N ARG A 65 19.15 -7.17 5.81
CA ARG A 65 18.06 -7.28 6.76
C ARG A 65 17.32 -5.95 6.72
N GLU A 66 16.06 -5.97 6.32
CA GLU A 66 15.16 -4.81 6.37
C GLU A 66 14.38 -4.87 7.68
N HIS A 67 14.60 -3.87 8.52
CA HIS A 67 13.83 -3.69 9.74
C HIS A 67 12.43 -3.19 9.41
N PRO A 68 11.42 -3.43 10.28
CA PRO A 68 10.08 -2.91 10.05
C PRO A 68 10.09 -1.40 9.83
N PHE A 69 9.33 -0.94 8.85
CA PHE A 69 9.10 0.49 8.66
C PHE A 69 8.41 1.07 9.91
N GLU A 70 8.78 2.28 10.28
CA GLU A 70 8.01 3.07 11.23
C GLU A 70 7.39 4.26 10.49
N TRP A 71 6.14 4.61 10.79
CA TRP A 71 5.53 5.82 10.26
C TRP A 71 4.42 6.34 11.16
N ILE A 72 4.14 7.63 10.97
CA ILE A 72 2.92 8.29 11.42
C ILE A 72 2.35 8.98 10.20
N PHE A 73 1.11 8.66 9.85
CA PHE A 73 0.43 9.14 8.66
C PHE A 73 0.54 10.67 8.53
N GLU A 74 0.90 11.12 7.32
CA GLU A 74 1.13 12.53 6.95
C GLU A 74 2.17 13.29 7.79
N GLN A 75 3.03 12.58 8.52
CA GLN A 75 4.02 13.22 9.39
C GLN A 75 5.42 12.68 9.15
N GLN A 76 5.61 11.37 9.09
CA GLN A 76 6.93 10.78 8.90
C GLN A 76 6.88 9.33 8.47
N PHE A 77 7.94 8.86 7.84
CA PHE A 77 8.25 7.44 7.73
C PHE A 77 9.76 7.20 7.78
N SER A 78 10.16 6.03 8.26
CA SER A 78 11.56 5.61 8.31
C SER A 78 11.73 4.12 8.08
N VAL A 79 12.90 3.75 7.58
CA VAL A 79 13.32 2.36 7.41
C VAL A 79 14.81 2.24 7.70
N GLU A 80 15.18 1.16 8.39
CA GLU A 80 16.57 0.79 8.64
C GLU A 80 16.92 -0.50 7.89
N ARG A 81 18.11 -0.52 7.31
CA ARG A 81 18.66 -1.66 6.57
C ARG A 81 20.04 -2.01 7.08
N GLU A 82 20.27 -3.28 7.36
CA GLU A 82 21.59 -3.83 7.68
C GLU A 82 22.07 -4.69 6.51
N PHE A 83 23.10 -4.26 5.81
CA PHE A 83 23.60 -4.94 4.61
C PHE A 83 24.57 -6.06 4.97
N ALA A 84 24.50 -7.20 4.30
CA ALA A 84 25.50 -8.24 4.45
C ALA A 84 26.83 -7.86 3.75
N PRO A 85 27.98 -8.37 4.21
CA PRO A 85 29.21 -8.35 3.43
C PRO A 85 28.99 -8.97 2.03
N PRO A 86 29.70 -8.53 0.98
CA PRO A 86 30.85 -7.63 0.99
C PRO A 86 30.51 -6.13 0.83
N LEU A 87 29.24 -5.72 0.92
CA LEU A 87 28.87 -4.30 0.76
C LEU A 87 29.63 -3.42 1.77
N PRO A 88 30.20 -2.28 1.33
CA PRO A 88 31.06 -1.46 2.18
C PRO A 88 30.28 -0.61 3.20
N VAL A 89 28.95 -0.71 3.20
CA VAL A 89 28.05 -0.11 4.19
C VAL A 89 27.50 -1.21 5.09
N GLU A 90 27.48 -0.97 6.39
CA GLU A 90 26.91 -1.89 7.38
C GLU A 90 25.44 -1.60 7.61
N ARG A 91 25.12 -0.33 7.89
CA ARG A 91 23.74 0.12 8.16
C ARG A 91 23.41 1.38 7.40
N LEU A 92 22.15 1.48 6.99
CA LEU A 92 21.55 2.65 6.39
C LEU A 92 20.17 2.87 7.01
N GLN A 93 19.94 4.05 7.58
CA GLN A 93 18.63 4.48 8.02
C GLN A 93 18.23 5.72 7.21
N THR A 94 17.02 5.71 6.68
CA THR A 94 16.42 6.89 6.04
C THR A 94 15.19 7.29 6.83
N VAL A 95 15.09 8.58 7.15
CA VAL A 95 13.94 9.17 7.83
C VAL A 95 13.44 10.33 6.98
N THR A 96 12.16 10.29 6.60
CA THR A 96 11.49 11.39 5.89
C THR A 96 10.44 11.99 6.82
N ARG A 97 10.46 13.30 7.00
CA ARG A 97 9.51 14.06 7.83
C ARG A 97 8.80 15.10 6.98
N PHE A 98 7.51 15.27 7.26
CA PHE A 98 6.63 16.25 6.64
C PHE A 98 6.20 17.25 7.71
N THR A 99 6.22 18.53 7.38
CA THR A 99 5.73 19.59 8.26
C THR A 99 4.89 20.55 7.44
N SER A 100 3.60 20.61 7.73
CA SER A 100 2.69 21.58 7.13
C SER A 100 3.14 23.00 7.47
N LEU A 101 3.14 23.88 6.47
CA LEU A 101 3.46 25.30 6.56
C LEU A 101 2.22 26.13 6.16
N PRO A 102 2.21 27.45 6.45
CA PRO A 102 1.19 28.35 5.93
C PRO A 102 1.11 28.34 4.39
N GLU A 103 -0.04 28.79 3.86
CA GLU A 103 -0.30 28.91 2.41
C GLU A 103 -0.28 27.57 1.66
N GLU A 104 -0.78 26.50 2.29
CA GLU A 104 -0.83 25.15 1.71
C GLU A 104 0.54 24.62 1.23
N ARG A 105 1.60 24.96 1.96
CA ARG A 105 2.96 24.48 1.67
C ARG A 105 3.35 23.36 2.63
N THR A 106 4.28 22.52 2.19
CA THR A 106 4.82 21.45 3.02
C THR A 106 6.34 21.46 2.98
N LYS A 107 6.97 21.47 4.17
CA LYS A 107 8.39 21.20 4.32
C LYS A 107 8.62 19.70 4.38
N VAL A 108 9.56 19.20 3.58
CA VAL A 108 10.01 17.80 3.61
C VAL A 108 11.47 17.77 4.01
N ASP A 109 11.76 17.15 5.15
CA ASP A 109 13.11 16.90 5.65
C ASP A 109 13.45 15.42 5.44
N VAL A 110 14.61 15.13 4.85
CA VAL A 110 15.13 13.77 4.67
C VAL A 110 16.48 13.67 5.35
N GLU A 111 16.57 12.75 6.31
CA GLU A 111 17.78 12.39 7.03
C GLU A 111 18.26 11.01 6.58
N VAL A 112 19.57 10.87 6.37
CA VAL A 112 20.21 9.62 5.97
C VAL A 112 21.39 9.37 6.89
N HIS A 113 21.32 8.29 7.66
CA HIS A 113 22.37 7.85 8.57
C HIS A 113 23.05 6.60 8.01
N ILE A 114 24.36 6.65 7.85
CA ILE A 114 25.14 5.58 7.22
C ILE A 114 26.25 5.15 8.18
N ALA A 115 26.25 3.89 8.57
CA ALA A 115 27.37 3.25 9.25
C ALA A 115 28.23 2.51 8.21
N PRO A 116 29.44 3.00 7.87
CA PRO A 116 30.33 2.32 6.94
C PRO A 116 31.09 1.18 7.62
N ARG A 117 31.42 0.13 6.87
CA ARG A 117 32.24 -0.99 7.37
C ARG A 117 33.73 -0.67 7.45
N ASN A 118 34.20 0.22 6.58
CA ASN A 118 35.61 0.55 6.41
C ASN A 118 35.77 1.94 5.77
N LEU A 119 37.01 2.39 5.56
CA LEU A 119 37.31 3.70 5.00
C LEU A 119 36.77 3.89 3.57
N VAL A 120 36.77 2.83 2.76
CA VAL A 120 36.16 2.84 1.42
C VAL A 120 34.65 3.07 1.51
N GLY A 121 34.00 2.39 2.45
CA GLY A 121 32.59 2.62 2.80
C GLY A 121 32.30 4.01 3.31
N ALA A 122 33.23 4.63 4.04
CA ALA A 122 33.05 5.99 4.53
C ALA A 122 33.03 7.01 3.37
N ILE A 123 33.95 6.87 2.42
CA ILE A 123 34.03 7.75 1.24
C ILE A 123 32.88 7.47 0.27
N GLY A 124 32.71 6.20 -0.13
CA GLY A 124 31.66 5.76 -1.07
C GLY A 124 30.25 5.95 -0.49
N GLY A 125 30.07 5.65 0.79
CA GLY A 125 28.82 5.86 1.53
C GLY A 125 28.41 7.33 1.54
N ARG A 126 29.35 8.26 1.78
CA ARG A 126 29.06 9.70 1.77
C ARG A 126 28.74 10.23 0.37
N LEU A 127 29.61 9.97 -0.61
CA LEU A 127 29.54 10.60 -1.93
C LEU A 127 28.52 9.93 -2.87
N ILE A 128 28.53 8.59 -2.93
CA ILE A 128 27.75 7.82 -3.90
C ILE A 128 26.41 7.41 -3.32
N ILE A 129 26.37 6.87 -2.10
CA ILE A 129 25.11 6.37 -1.52
C ILE A 129 24.32 7.55 -0.98
N GLY A 130 24.87 8.34 -0.07
CA GLY A 130 24.15 9.42 0.59
C GLY A 130 23.86 10.63 -0.29
N GLN A 131 24.91 11.31 -0.80
CA GLN A 131 24.72 12.58 -1.53
C GLN A 131 24.05 12.43 -2.90
N ARG A 132 24.31 11.35 -3.65
CA ARG A 132 23.63 11.11 -4.93
C ARG A 132 22.16 10.75 -4.69
N MET A 133 21.87 9.82 -3.78
CA MET A 133 20.50 9.44 -3.42
C MET A 133 19.70 10.65 -2.95
N LEU A 134 20.23 11.46 -2.03
CA LEU A 134 19.55 12.67 -1.56
C LEU A 134 19.30 13.68 -2.69
N ARG A 135 20.25 13.86 -3.61
CA ARG A 135 20.05 14.74 -4.77
C ARG A 135 18.95 14.24 -5.70
N GLN A 136 18.94 12.94 -6.01
CA GLN A 136 17.91 12.33 -6.85
C GLN A 136 16.54 12.35 -6.17
N LEU A 137 16.47 12.03 -4.88
CA LEU A 137 15.25 12.08 -4.09
C LEU A 137 14.66 13.49 -4.04
N ARG A 138 15.50 14.49 -3.76
CA ARG A 138 15.10 15.91 -3.82
C ARG A 138 14.60 16.31 -5.20
N HIS A 139 15.22 15.80 -6.27
CA HIS A 139 14.77 16.07 -7.64
C HIS A 139 13.37 15.48 -7.88
N VAL A 140 13.16 14.21 -7.54
CA VAL A 140 11.87 13.52 -7.66
C VAL A 140 10.80 14.24 -6.84
N TYR A 141 11.07 14.57 -5.58
CA TYR A 141 10.10 15.24 -4.71
C TYR A 141 9.72 16.63 -5.24
N ARG A 142 10.67 17.39 -5.80
CA ARG A 142 10.38 18.68 -6.43
C ARG A 142 9.53 18.54 -7.68
N GLN A 143 9.82 17.55 -8.52
CA GLN A 143 9.02 17.30 -9.73
C GLN A 143 7.60 16.89 -9.37
N THR A 144 7.43 15.98 -8.41
CA THR A 144 6.12 15.57 -7.90
C THR A 144 5.39 16.75 -7.28
N GLY A 145 6.05 17.55 -6.43
CA GLY A 145 5.45 18.74 -5.82
C GLY A 145 4.99 19.76 -6.86
N ALA A 146 5.79 20.02 -7.90
CA ALA A 146 5.42 20.93 -8.99
C ALA A 146 4.20 20.44 -9.78
N LEU A 147 4.09 19.12 -10.03
CA LEU A 147 2.92 18.54 -10.69
C LEU A 147 1.65 18.68 -9.85
N VAL A 148 1.75 18.40 -8.54
CA VAL A 148 0.63 18.54 -7.59
C VAL A 148 0.19 20.00 -7.45
N ALA A 149 1.14 20.94 -7.42
CA ALA A 149 0.86 22.37 -7.37
C ALA A 149 0.14 22.86 -8.64
N ALA A 150 0.49 22.31 -9.81
CA ALA A 150 -0.04 22.76 -11.09
C ALA A 150 -1.45 22.22 -11.41
N SER A 151 -1.88 21.12 -10.79
CA SER A 151 -3.18 20.49 -11.08
C SER A 151 -3.72 19.76 -9.87
N GLU A 152 -5.01 19.93 -9.57
CA GLU A 152 -5.71 19.17 -8.52
C GLU A 152 -5.62 17.65 -8.74
N GLN A 153 -5.79 17.22 -9.99
CA GLN A 153 -5.73 15.83 -10.43
C GLN A 153 -4.41 15.51 -11.13
N ALA A 154 -3.30 15.76 -10.44
CA ALA A 154 -1.96 15.53 -10.99
C ALA A 154 -1.76 14.06 -11.39
N VAL A 155 -1.57 13.83 -12.70
CA VAL A 155 -1.21 12.51 -13.24
C VAL A 155 0.31 12.40 -13.24
N LEU A 156 0.84 11.44 -12.49
CA LEU A 156 2.28 11.17 -12.50
C LEU A 156 2.69 10.50 -13.81
N PRO A 157 3.78 10.94 -14.46
CA PRO A 157 4.28 10.30 -15.67
C PRO A 157 4.76 8.88 -15.34
N PRO A 158 4.63 7.91 -16.26
CA PRO A 158 5.08 6.55 -16.02
C PRO A 158 6.60 6.51 -15.83
N VAL A 159 7.10 5.66 -14.92
CA VAL A 159 8.54 5.63 -14.61
C VAL A 159 9.36 5.09 -15.79
N ARG A 160 8.77 4.21 -16.60
CA ARG A 160 9.30 3.82 -17.92
C ARG A 160 8.28 4.10 -19.01
N LYS A 161 8.76 4.31 -20.24
CA LYS A 161 7.87 4.48 -21.40
C LYS A 161 7.04 3.21 -21.65
N PRO A 162 5.70 3.29 -21.64
CA PRO A 162 4.84 2.15 -21.94
C PRO A 162 5.06 1.59 -23.34
N ARG A 163 4.99 0.26 -23.48
CA ARG A 163 5.02 -0.45 -24.77
C ARG A 163 3.64 -1.03 -25.04
N VAL A 164 2.90 -0.38 -25.94
CA VAL A 164 1.49 -0.68 -26.21
C VAL A 164 1.30 -1.10 -27.65
N ASN A 165 0.61 -2.22 -27.88
CA ASN A 165 0.14 -2.63 -29.19
C ASN A 165 -1.14 -1.86 -29.55
N LEU A 166 -0.97 -0.68 -30.14
CA LEU A 166 -2.08 0.22 -30.49
C LEU A 166 -3.07 -0.42 -31.47
N HIS A 167 -2.63 -1.34 -32.34
CA HIS A 167 -3.54 -2.02 -33.26
C HIS A 167 -4.49 -2.97 -32.50
N ARG A 168 -3.95 -3.86 -31.67
CA ARG A 168 -4.76 -4.78 -30.86
C ARG A 168 -5.65 -4.02 -29.86
N LEU A 169 -5.13 -2.96 -29.24
CA LEU A 169 -5.90 -2.08 -28.37
C LEU A 169 -7.13 -1.51 -29.08
N ARG A 170 -6.98 -0.98 -30.30
CA ARG A 170 -8.11 -0.42 -31.07
C ARG A 170 -9.14 -1.50 -31.42
N VAL A 171 -8.70 -2.67 -31.88
CA VAL A 171 -9.60 -3.78 -32.24
C VAL A 171 -10.38 -4.26 -31.02
N ALA A 172 -9.74 -4.42 -29.87
CA ALA A 172 -10.39 -4.85 -28.64
C ALA A 172 -11.33 -3.78 -28.06
N ALA A 173 -10.96 -2.49 -28.16
CA ALA A 173 -11.83 -1.37 -27.80
C ALA A 173 -13.08 -1.30 -28.68
N GLU A 174 -12.96 -1.59 -29.98
CA GLU A 174 -14.13 -1.60 -30.89
C GLU A 174 -15.12 -2.71 -30.52
N ARG A 175 -14.63 -3.90 -30.17
CA ARG A 175 -15.48 -4.98 -29.64
C ARG A 175 -16.16 -4.58 -28.32
N LEU A 176 -15.49 -3.79 -27.48
CA LEU A 176 -16.06 -3.30 -26.24
C LEU A 176 -17.20 -2.30 -26.49
N ARG A 177 -17.08 -1.43 -27.50
CA ARG A 177 -18.17 -0.53 -27.93
C ARG A 177 -19.43 -1.30 -28.33
N SER A 178 -19.26 -2.46 -28.97
CA SER A 178 -20.38 -3.33 -29.35
C SER A 178 -21.15 -3.91 -28.15
N SER A 179 -20.61 -3.79 -26.93
CA SER A 179 -21.20 -4.37 -25.71
C SER A 179 -22.10 -3.40 -24.92
N GLY A 180 -22.41 -2.22 -25.47
CA GLY A 180 -23.31 -1.24 -24.85
C GLY A 180 -22.71 -0.46 -23.67
N ILE A 181 -21.38 -0.50 -23.51
CA ILE A 181 -20.67 0.32 -22.53
C ILE A 181 -20.59 1.77 -23.00
N ARG A 182 -20.75 2.74 -22.08
CA ARG A 182 -20.64 4.18 -22.39
C ARG A 182 -19.30 4.50 -23.03
N GLU A 183 -19.31 5.20 -24.16
CA GLU A 183 -18.09 5.56 -24.91
C GLU A 183 -17.07 6.31 -24.04
N SER A 184 -17.52 7.23 -23.18
CA SER A 184 -16.64 7.99 -22.28
C SER A 184 -15.83 7.09 -21.34
N LEU A 185 -16.39 5.97 -20.88
CA LEU A 185 -15.67 5.01 -20.04
C LEU A 185 -14.62 4.23 -20.85
N ILE A 186 -14.97 3.86 -22.08
CA ILE A 186 -14.05 3.17 -22.99
C ILE A 186 -12.86 4.07 -23.30
N GLU A 187 -13.09 5.35 -23.59
CA GLU A 187 -12.03 6.34 -23.83
C GLU A 187 -11.12 6.53 -22.61
N ARG A 188 -11.70 6.60 -21.40
CA ARG A 188 -10.94 6.65 -20.14
C ARG A 188 -10.07 5.42 -19.96
N LEU A 189 -10.63 4.21 -20.15
CA LEU A 189 -9.87 2.96 -20.04
C LEU A 189 -8.73 2.91 -21.07
N VAL A 190 -9.00 3.23 -22.34
CA VAL A 190 -8.00 3.24 -23.41
C VAL A 190 -6.89 4.24 -23.08
N SER A 191 -7.23 5.45 -22.66
CA SER A 191 -6.24 6.46 -22.25
C SER A 191 -5.40 5.99 -21.06
N HIS A 192 -6.03 5.38 -20.05
CA HIS A 192 -5.36 4.84 -18.87
C HIS A 192 -4.36 3.74 -19.26
N LEU A 193 -4.78 2.78 -20.10
CA LEU A 193 -3.93 1.70 -20.58
C LEU A 193 -2.72 2.20 -21.39
N ILE A 194 -2.84 3.33 -22.09
CA ILE A 194 -1.75 3.94 -22.86
C ILE A 194 -0.77 4.70 -21.96
N ASN A 195 -1.29 5.51 -21.03
CA ASN A 195 -0.51 6.58 -20.41
C ASN A 195 -0.06 6.27 -18.97
N ALA A 196 -0.78 5.42 -18.23
CA ALA A 196 -0.50 5.18 -16.82
C ALA A 196 0.79 4.37 -16.61
N ASP A 197 1.34 4.37 -15.39
CA ASP A 197 2.47 3.49 -15.04
C ASP A 197 2.06 2.02 -14.98
N ASP A 198 3.02 1.11 -15.01
CA ASP A 198 2.74 -0.34 -15.01
C ASP A 198 1.94 -0.79 -13.80
N SER A 199 2.30 -0.29 -12.61
CA SER A 199 1.58 -0.59 -11.37
C SER A 199 0.13 -0.10 -11.37
N GLN A 200 -0.22 0.82 -12.27
CA GLN A 200 -1.57 1.36 -12.39
C GLN A 200 -2.42 0.62 -13.43
N VAL A 201 -1.81 -0.22 -14.29
CA VAL A 201 -2.51 -1.06 -15.27
C VAL A 201 -2.47 -2.55 -14.92
N LEU A 202 -1.84 -2.89 -13.81
CA LEU A 202 -1.80 -4.23 -13.23
C LEU A 202 -2.59 -4.25 -11.92
N LYS A 203 -3.28 -5.36 -11.64
CA LYS A 203 -4.01 -5.58 -10.37
C LYS A 203 -4.98 -4.44 -10.02
N MET A 204 -5.61 -3.83 -11.03
CA MET A 204 -6.51 -2.71 -10.86
C MET A 204 -7.75 -3.12 -10.08
N ARG A 205 -8.14 -2.28 -9.11
CA ARG A 205 -9.47 -2.30 -8.48
C ARG A 205 -10.41 -1.45 -9.32
N ALA A 206 -11.53 -2.03 -9.76
CA ALA A 206 -12.51 -1.28 -10.53
C ALA A 206 -13.09 -0.09 -9.74
N PHE A 207 -13.36 -0.27 -8.44
CA PHE A 207 -13.89 0.82 -7.61
C PHE A 207 -12.86 1.91 -7.31
N ALA A 208 -11.57 1.55 -7.18
CA ALA A 208 -10.51 2.56 -7.06
C ALA A 208 -10.38 3.40 -8.34
N LEU A 209 -10.48 2.77 -9.52
CA LEU A 209 -10.53 3.49 -10.80
C LEU A 209 -11.77 4.39 -10.90
N ALA A 210 -12.93 3.88 -10.49
CA ALA A 210 -14.18 4.63 -10.51
C ALA A 210 -14.11 5.89 -9.64
N ASP A 211 -13.63 5.75 -8.40
CA ASP A 211 -13.44 6.86 -7.47
C ASP A 211 -12.46 7.89 -8.05
N ALA A 212 -11.36 7.43 -8.67
CA ALA A 212 -10.37 8.31 -9.30
C ALA A 212 -10.91 9.04 -10.54
N TRP A 213 -11.84 8.43 -11.28
CA TRP A 213 -12.45 9.03 -12.48
C TRP A 213 -13.71 9.84 -12.18
N GLY A 214 -14.25 9.75 -10.96
CA GLY A 214 -15.55 10.33 -10.61
C GLY A 214 -16.72 9.65 -11.33
N GLU A 215 -16.60 8.36 -11.63
CA GLU A 215 -17.59 7.59 -12.37
C GLU A 215 -18.34 6.61 -11.45
N PRO A 216 -19.58 6.18 -11.78
CA PRO A 216 -20.30 5.21 -10.97
C PRO A 216 -19.54 3.88 -10.84
N ARG A 217 -19.29 3.45 -9.59
CA ARG A 217 -18.54 2.22 -9.25
C ARG A 217 -18.99 0.99 -10.04
N MET A 218 -20.31 0.77 -10.14
CA MET A 218 -20.87 -0.38 -10.86
C MET A 218 -20.70 -0.31 -12.38
N ASP A 219 -20.70 0.89 -12.97
CA ASP A 219 -20.48 1.04 -14.42
C ASP A 219 -19.04 0.69 -14.79
N VAL A 220 -18.07 1.14 -13.98
CA VAL A 220 -16.65 0.84 -14.18
C VAL A 220 -16.37 -0.64 -13.96
N LEU A 221 -16.96 -1.27 -12.93
CA LEU A 221 -16.86 -2.72 -12.74
C LEU A 221 -17.43 -3.49 -13.94
N ARG A 222 -18.63 -3.12 -14.42
CA ARG A 222 -19.21 -3.72 -15.63
C ARG A 222 -18.29 -3.55 -16.83
N MET A 223 -17.77 -2.36 -17.07
CA MET A 223 -16.81 -2.11 -18.15
C MET A 223 -15.59 -3.03 -18.03
N CYS A 224 -14.99 -3.18 -16.85
CA CYS A 224 -13.83 -4.06 -16.63
C CYS A 224 -14.16 -5.54 -16.94
N LEU A 225 -15.34 -6.02 -16.56
CA LEU A 225 -15.80 -7.38 -16.88
C LEU A 225 -15.94 -7.59 -18.40
N TYR A 226 -16.58 -6.66 -19.12
CA TYR A 226 -16.69 -6.74 -20.58
C TYR A 226 -15.32 -6.57 -21.27
N ALA A 227 -14.45 -5.69 -20.76
CA ALA A 227 -13.10 -5.50 -21.25
C ALA A 227 -12.24 -6.77 -21.12
N THR A 228 -12.56 -7.62 -20.14
CA THR A 228 -11.95 -8.95 -20.03
C THR A 228 -12.38 -9.85 -21.19
N ARG A 229 -13.67 -9.87 -21.51
CA ARG A 229 -14.21 -10.65 -22.65
C ARG A 229 -13.70 -10.19 -24.01
N THR A 230 -13.36 -8.92 -24.16
CA THR A 230 -12.83 -8.37 -25.41
C THR A 230 -11.31 -8.47 -25.54
N GLY A 231 -10.61 -8.95 -24.50
CA GLY A 231 -9.17 -9.12 -24.46
C GLY A 231 -8.38 -7.84 -24.18
N LEU A 232 -9.01 -6.82 -23.61
CA LEU A 232 -8.31 -5.63 -23.11
C LEU A 232 -7.67 -5.90 -21.75
N LEU A 233 -8.38 -6.64 -20.90
CA LEU A 233 -7.99 -6.96 -19.53
C LEU A 233 -7.98 -8.47 -19.32
N ASP A 234 -7.23 -8.90 -18.32
CA ASP A 234 -7.31 -10.22 -17.72
C ASP A 234 -7.92 -10.06 -16.32
N LEU A 235 -8.75 -11.04 -15.92
CA LEU A 235 -9.39 -11.11 -14.61
C LEU A 235 -8.61 -12.09 -13.74
N GLU A 236 -8.33 -11.68 -12.50
CA GLU A 236 -7.65 -12.50 -11.50
C GLU A 236 -8.31 -12.31 -10.14
N TRP A 237 -8.16 -13.31 -9.26
CA TRP A 237 -8.67 -13.28 -7.89
C TRP A 237 -7.51 -13.14 -6.90
N ASP A 238 -7.56 -12.08 -6.09
CA ASP A 238 -6.60 -11.85 -5.00
C ASP A 238 -7.19 -12.33 -3.68
N VAL A 239 -6.45 -13.20 -2.98
CA VAL A 239 -6.72 -13.58 -1.60
C VAL A 239 -5.96 -12.63 -0.68
N LEU A 240 -6.68 -11.77 0.04
CA LEU A 240 -6.12 -10.70 0.86
C LEU A 240 -5.80 -11.18 2.27
N CYS A 241 -4.65 -10.76 2.77
CA CYS A 241 -4.27 -10.97 4.16
C CYS A 241 -5.04 -10.01 5.08
N PRO A 242 -5.69 -10.47 6.17
CA PRO A 242 -6.45 -9.60 7.08
C PRO A 242 -5.57 -8.64 7.91
N SER A 243 -4.24 -8.79 7.84
CA SER A 243 -3.27 -7.91 8.51
C SER A 243 -2.76 -6.79 7.59
N CYS A 244 -2.15 -7.14 6.45
CA CYS A 244 -1.59 -6.12 5.53
C CYS A 244 -2.56 -5.70 4.42
N ARG A 245 -3.66 -6.43 4.20
CA ARG A 245 -4.60 -6.24 3.08
C ARG A 245 -3.96 -6.36 1.68
N GLY A 246 -2.73 -6.87 1.61
CA GLY A 246 -2.08 -7.27 0.36
C GLY A 246 -2.49 -8.69 -0.04
N ALA A 247 -2.35 -8.99 -1.33
CA ALA A 247 -2.59 -10.33 -1.86
C ALA A 247 -1.52 -11.31 -1.36
N SER A 248 -1.94 -12.33 -0.60
CA SER A 248 -1.09 -13.44 -0.18
C SER A 248 -0.99 -14.51 -1.28
N GLN A 249 -2.07 -14.68 -2.03
CA GLN A 249 -2.21 -15.60 -3.14
C GLN A 249 -2.99 -14.91 -4.25
N ARG A 250 -2.67 -15.25 -5.49
CA ARG A 250 -3.42 -14.86 -6.67
C ARG A 250 -3.76 -16.12 -7.46
N VAL A 251 -5.01 -16.24 -7.86
CA VAL A 251 -5.49 -17.34 -8.69
C VAL A 251 -6.22 -16.82 -9.92
N ARG A 252 -6.23 -17.61 -10.99
CA ARG A 252 -6.91 -17.24 -12.24
C ARG A 252 -8.36 -17.68 -12.29
N SER A 253 -8.73 -18.65 -11.44
CA SER A 253 -10.10 -19.12 -11.34
C SER A 253 -10.51 -19.33 -9.89
N LEU A 254 -11.80 -19.12 -9.59
CA LEU A 254 -12.39 -19.45 -8.29
C LEU A 254 -12.22 -20.93 -7.91
N SER A 255 -12.05 -21.84 -8.88
CA SER A 255 -11.82 -23.26 -8.60
C SER A 255 -10.51 -23.53 -7.87
N ASP A 256 -9.53 -22.64 -8.02
CA ASP A 256 -8.19 -22.81 -7.48
C ASP A 256 -8.06 -22.22 -6.06
N LEU A 257 -9.17 -21.72 -5.49
CA LEU A 257 -9.19 -21.19 -4.13
C LEU A 257 -9.19 -22.30 -3.08
N GLU A 258 -8.38 -22.10 -2.05
CA GLU A 258 -8.30 -22.98 -0.87
C GLU A 258 -9.04 -22.37 0.33
N HIS A 259 -9.34 -23.21 1.34
CA HIS A 259 -10.03 -22.78 2.56
C HIS A 259 -9.14 -21.95 3.49
N ASP A 260 -7.84 -22.23 3.54
CA ASP A 260 -6.86 -21.45 4.28
C ASP A 260 -5.85 -20.80 3.33
N ALA A 261 -5.25 -19.70 3.77
CA ALA A 261 -4.20 -19.01 3.06
C ALA A 261 -3.05 -18.65 4.00
N TYR A 262 -1.83 -18.62 3.47
CA TYR A 262 -0.63 -18.19 4.18
C TYR A 262 -0.05 -16.93 3.54
N CYS A 263 0.14 -15.88 4.33
CA CYS A 263 0.80 -14.66 3.86
C CYS A 263 2.29 -14.69 4.25
N PRO A 264 3.23 -14.78 3.29
CA PRO A 264 4.67 -14.83 3.61
C PRO A 264 5.19 -13.51 4.20
N SER A 265 4.70 -12.36 3.71
CA SER A 265 5.07 -11.04 4.25
C SER A 265 4.57 -10.85 5.68
N CYS A 266 3.37 -11.35 5.95
CA CYS A 266 2.76 -11.30 7.27
C CYS A 266 3.04 -12.51 8.16
N ASP A 267 3.75 -13.52 7.69
CA ASP A 267 3.99 -14.80 8.37
C ASP A 267 2.80 -15.29 9.21
N VAL A 268 1.60 -15.31 8.61
CA VAL A 268 0.35 -15.73 9.27
C VAL A 268 -0.47 -16.62 8.35
N ARG A 269 -1.16 -17.59 8.96
CA ARG A 269 -2.23 -18.37 8.33
C ARG A 269 -3.61 -17.86 8.77
N TYR A 270 -4.57 -17.92 7.87
CA TYR A 270 -5.94 -17.46 8.12
C TYR A 270 -6.93 -18.16 7.17
N ASP A 271 -8.19 -18.24 7.58
CA ASP A 271 -9.26 -18.79 6.77
C ASP A 271 -9.74 -17.77 5.73
N THR A 272 -9.99 -18.24 4.51
CA THR A 272 -10.50 -17.41 3.41
C THR A 272 -12.00 -17.13 3.61
N ASN A 273 -12.44 -15.93 3.23
CA ASN A 273 -13.86 -15.55 3.18
C ASN A 273 -14.18 -14.71 1.94
N PHE A 274 -15.36 -14.92 1.36
CA PHE A 274 -15.74 -14.38 0.04
C PHE A 274 -16.10 -12.90 0.06
N ASP A 275 -16.56 -12.38 1.20
CA ASP A 275 -17.03 -11.01 1.34
C ASP A 275 -15.93 -10.03 1.75
N GLU A 276 -14.83 -10.51 2.35
CA GLU A 276 -13.75 -9.65 2.85
C GLU A 276 -12.37 -10.00 2.27
N SER A 277 -11.98 -11.28 2.23
CA SER A 277 -10.61 -11.70 1.91
C SER A 277 -10.41 -12.10 0.45
N ILE A 278 -11.44 -12.11 -0.38
CA ILE A 278 -11.30 -12.45 -1.81
C ILE A 278 -11.88 -11.31 -2.63
N GLU A 279 -11.06 -10.74 -3.50
CA GLU A 279 -11.48 -9.68 -4.43
C GLU A 279 -11.07 -9.98 -5.86
N VAL A 280 -11.87 -9.51 -6.81
CA VAL A 280 -11.49 -9.49 -8.22
C VAL A 280 -10.55 -8.33 -8.49
N ARG A 281 -9.53 -8.58 -9.31
CA ARG A 281 -8.60 -7.58 -9.85
C ARG A 281 -8.51 -7.73 -11.36
N PHE A 282 -8.17 -6.63 -12.01
CA PHE A 282 -8.00 -6.58 -13.46
C PHE A 282 -6.60 -6.13 -13.85
N SER A 283 -5.95 -6.88 -14.73
CA SER A 283 -4.63 -6.51 -15.28
C SER A 283 -4.77 -6.26 -16.77
N VAL A 284 -3.98 -5.36 -17.35
CA VAL A 284 -3.94 -5.21 -18.81
C VAL A 284 -3.47 -6.52 -19.45
N ASN A 285 -4.14 -6.95 -20.51
CA ASN A 285 -3.74 -8.17 -21.20
C ASN A 285 -2.35 -7.97 -21.85
N PRO A 286 -1.40 -8.92 -21.71
CA PRO A 286 -0.04 -8.80 -22.26
C PRO A 286 0.03 -8.59 -23.78
N ASP A 287 -0.98 -9.04 -24.53
CA ASP A 287 -1.10 -8.80 -25.97
C ASP A 287 -1.38 -7.32 -26.31
N ILE A 288 -1.88 -6.55 -25.35
CA ILE A 288 -2.19 -5.12 -25.45
C ILE A 288 -1.02 -4.28 -24.96
N ARG A 289 -0.45 -4.61 -23.79
CA ARG A 289 0.64 -3.84 -23.17
C ARG A 289 1.57 -4.76 -22.39
N ASP A 290 2.86 -4.61 -22.64
CA ASP A 290 3.91 -5.18 -21.80
C ASP A 290 4.05 -4.32 -20.54
N ALA A 291 3.43 -4.76 -19.44
CA ALA A 291 3.49 -4.15 -18.12
C ALA A 291 4.21 -5.10 -17.15
N VAL A 292 5.07 -4.55 -16.28
CA VAL A 292 5.88 -5.35 -15.34
C VAL A 292 5.58 -4.96 -13.89
N ASP A 293 5.46 -5.97 -13.04
CA ASP A 293 5.26 -5.86 -11.59
C ASP A 293 6.59 -6.15 -10.89
N VAL A 294 7.44 -5.13 -10.82
CA VAL A 294 8.78 -5.25 -10.22
C VAL A 294 8.77 -4.56 -8.86
N PRO A 295 9.03 -5.27 -7.75
CA PRO A 295 8.92 -4.67 -6.43
C PRO A 295 10.23 -4.00 -6.00
N TYR A 296 10.11 -2.76 -5.52
CA TYR A 296 11.20 -1.91 -5.01
C TYR A 296 11.05 -1.57 -3.53
N CYS A 297 9.91 -1.90 -2.90
CA CYS A 297 9.68 -1.72 -1.47
C CYS A 297 8.82 -2.85 -0.86
N ILE A 298 9.19 -3.33 0.33
CA ILE A 298 8.48 -4.43 1.01
C ILE A 298 7.28 -3.93 1.81
N GLY A 299 7.39 -2.78 2.48
CA GLY A 299 6.44 -2.41 3.53
C GLY A 299 6.29 -0.91 3.80
N GLY A 300 6.49 -0.07 2.78
CA GLY A 300 6.30 1.37 2.93
C GLY A 300 4.84 1.78 3.17
N PRO A 301 4.55 3.01 3.64
CA PRO A 301 3.21 3.41 4.05
C PRO A 301 2.14 3.29 2.94
N ALA A 302 2.50 3.59 1.69
CA ALA A 302 1.60 3.47 0.54
C ALA A 302 1.14 2.02 0.26
N ASN A 303 1.89 1.01 0.72
CA ASN A 303 1.51 -0.40 0.56
C ASN A 303 0.34 -0.78 1.50
N THR A 304 0.17 -0.06 2.61
CA THR A 304 -0.83 -0.33 3.64
C THR A 304 -1.53 0.96 4.08
N PRO A 305 -2.30 1.62 3.19
CA PRO A 305 -2.86 2.95 3.44
C PRO A 305 -3.87 2.99 4.59
N HIS A 306 -4.41 1.83 5.01
CA HIS A 306 -5.31 1.71 6.16
C HIS A 306 -4.59 1.83 7.52
N ILE A 307 -3.26 1.74 7.54
CA ILE A 307 -2.45 1.85 8.77
C ILE A 307 -2.04 3.32 8.97
N VAL A 308 -2.58 3.94 10.02
CA VAL A 308 -2.32 5.35 10.35
C VAL A 308 -1.05 5.56 11.18
N ALA A 309 -0.59 4.51 11.89
CA ALA A 309 0.69 4.52 12.55
C ALA A 309 1.26 3.11 12.68
N GLN A 310 2.57 2.99 12.52
CA GLN A 310 3.35 1.81 12.86
C GLN A 310 4.61 2.27 13.59
N ILE A 311 4.77 1.87 14.85
CA ILE A 311 5.81 2.41 15.74
C ILE A 311 6.44 1.29 16.56
N ALA A 312 7.75 1.35 16.75
CA ALA A 312 8.44 0.49 17.70
C ALA A 312 8.23 1.02 19.12
N LEU A 313 7.92 0.11 20.05
CA LEU A 313 7.71 0.40 21.46
C LEU A 313 8.51 -0.62 22.31
N PRO A 314 9.52 -0.18 23.07
CA PRO A 314 10.31 -1.07 23.93
C PRO A 314 9.45 -1.78 24.98
N ALA A 315 9.97 -2.88 25.52
CA ALA A 315 9.43 -3.51 26.74
C ALA A 315 9.33 -2.48 27.88
N HIS A 316 8.20 -2.44 28.58
CA HIS A 316 7.92 -1.46 29.65
C HIS A 316 8.07 0.01 29.23
N GLY A 317 8.04 0.29 27.92
CA GLY A 317 8.15 1.63 27.36
C GLY A 317 6.80 2.27 27.12
N SER A 318 6.78 3.60 27.06
CA SER A 318 5.60 4.37 26.64
C SER A 318 5.99 5.37 25.56
N ARG A 319 5.05 5.67 24.65
CA ARG A 319 5.23 6.65 23.59
C ARG A 319 3.93 7.42 23.38
N GLU A 320 4.04 8.73 23.36
CA GLU A 320 2.98 9.62 22.93
C GLU A 320 3.05 9.81 21.41
N VAL A 321 1.91 9.64 20.73
CA VAL A 321 1.80 9.86 19.29
C VAL A 321 0.63 10.77 18.97
N ARG A 322 0.86 11.76 18.11
CA ARG A 322 -0.19 12.60 17.55
C ARG A 322 -0.64 12.01 16.21
N LEU A 323 -1.91 11.68 16.10
CA LEU A 323 -2.51 11.03 14.93
C LEU A 323 -3.55 11.95 14.29
N ARG A 324 -3.69 11.90 12.97
CA ARG A 324 -4.85 12.47 12.26
C ARG A 324 -5.82 11.33 11.94
N LEU A 325 -6.97 11.32 12.59
CA LEU A 325 -7.94 10.22 12.52
C LEU A 325 -9.26 10.72 11.93
N ALA A 326 -9.71 10.09 10.85
CA ALA A 326 -11.07 10.29 10.33
C ALA A 326 -12.07 9.46 11.15
N PRO A 327 -13.37 9.84 11.18
CA PRO A 327 -14.42 9.02 11.80
C PRO A 327 -14.39 7.58 11.25
N ASN A 328 -14.08 6.62 12.12
CA ASN A 328 -14.00 5.20 11.78
C ASN A 328 -13.80 4.38 13.07
N ARG A 329 -13.82 3.06 12.94
CA ARG A 329 -13.39 2.13 13.98
C ARG A 329 -11.93 1.75 13.77
N TYR A 330 -11.11 1.95 14.78
CA TYR A 330 -9.68 1.66 14.72
C TYR A 330 -9.33 0.45 15.58
N ARG A 331 -8.23 -0.20 15.20
CA ARG A 331 -7.63 -1.29 15.95
C ARG A 331 -6.16 -0.99 16.20
N LEU A 332 -5.75 -1.15 17.45
CA LEU A 332 -4.34 -1.27 17.83
C LEU A 332 -4.00 -2.76 17.96
N ARG A 333 -2.93 -3.18 17.28
CA ARG A 333 -2.42 -4.56 17.34
C ARG A 333 -0.90 -4.60 17.33
N SER A 334 -0.34 -5.73 17.72
CA SER A 334 1.04 -6.11 17.45
C SER A 334 1.08 -7.53 16.90
N ARG A 335 2.14 -7.89 16.17
CA ARG A 335 2.33 -9.26 15.68
C ARG A 335 3.14 -10.11 16.65
N GLN A 336 3.92 -9.46 17.52
CA GLN A 336 4.67 -10.12 18.58
C GLN A 336 3.77 -10.51 19.77
N MET A 337 2.50 -10.08 19.77
CA MET A 337 1.59 -10.18 20.91
C MET A 337 0.18 -10.51 20.45
N THR A 338 -0.62 -11.16 21.30
CA THR A 338 -2.01 -11.55 20.99
C THR A 338 -3.03 -10.46 21.31
N ALA A 339 -2.68 -9.54 22.22
CA ALA A 339 -3.55 -8.47 22.70
C ALA A 339 -3.95 -7.50 21.56
N ARG A 340 -5.16 -6.96 21.65
CA ARG A 340 -5.73 -6.01 20.67
C ARG A 340 -6.58 -5.00 21.41
N ALA A 341 -6.43 -3.72 21.09
CA ALA A 341 -7.39 -2.68 21.46
C ALA A 341 -8.23 -2.29 20.26
N VAL A 342 -9.50 -1.97 20.51
CA VAL A 342 -10.40 -1.41 19.50
C VAL A 342 -11.00 -0.15 20.11
N PHE A 343 -11.08 0.90 19.30
CA PHE A 343 -11.65 2.18 19.71
C PHE A 343 -12.32 2.87 18.55
N ASP A 344 -13.27 3.74 18.87
CA ASP A 344 -14.07 4.45 17.88
C ASP A 344 -13.61 5.91 17.80
N VAL A 345 -13.64 6.46 16.59
CA VAL A 345 -13.36 7.87 16.32
C VAL A 345 -14.64 8.50 15.78
N SER A 346 -15.08 9.58 16.41
CA SER A 346 -16.34 10.25 16.10
C SER A 346 -16.19 11.77 16.18
N ASP A 347 -16.94 12.51 15.36
CA ASP A 347 -16.98 13.97 15.43
C ASP A 347 -17.60 14.50 16.73
N HIS A 348 -18.42 13.67 17.40
CA HIS A 348 -19.18 14.06 18.59
C HIS A 348 -18.47 13.72 19.91
N ALA A 349 -17.30 13.09 19.88
CA ALA A 349 -16.59 12.75 21.11
C ALA A 349 -15.96 13.98 21.78
N GLU A 350 -15.88 13.96 23.12
CA GLU A 350 -15.39 15.10 23.90
C GLU A 350 -13.87 15.18 23.93
N SER A 351 -13.18 14.04 24.07
CA SER A 351 -11.72 13.99 24.22
C SER A 351 -11.02 13.78 22.89
N SER A 352 -9.98 14.59 22.61
CA SER A 352 -8.99 14.33 21.55
C SER A 352 -7.75 13.61 22.09
N THR A 353 -7.83 13.03 23.29
CA THR A 353 -6.74 12.30 23.93
C THR A 353 -7.18 10.92 24.38
N ALA A 354 -6.30 9.93 24.29
CA ALA A 354 -6.53 8.60 24.86
C ALA A 354 -5.24 7.99 25.40
N HIS A 355 -5.39 7.16 26.42
CA HIS A 355 -4.34 6.32 26.96
C HIS A 355 -4.65 4.86 26.64
N ILE A 356 -3.70 4.15 26.01
CA ILE A 356 -3.80 2.73 25.70
C ILE A 356 -2.69 1.99 26.44
N VAL A 357 -3.08 1.05 27.31
CA VAL A 357 -2.15 0.14 27.99
C VAL A 357 -2.21 -1.21 27.31
N PHE A 358 -1.13 -1.58 26.64
CA PHE A 358 -0.95 -2.83 25.92
C PHE A 358 -0.31 -3.88 26.83
N GLY A 359 -1.12 -4.82 27.35
CA GLY A 359 -0.72 -5.83 28.32
C GLY A 359 -0.64 -7.25 27.76
N ASN A 360 -0.38 -8.21 28.66
CA ASN A 360 -0.33 -9.65 28.35
C ASN A 360 -1.75 -10.23 28.23
N GLY A 361 -2.38 -10.04 27.07
CA GLY A 361 -3.69 -10.62 26.75
C GLY A 361 -4.88 -9.70 27.01
N GLU A 362 -4.71 -8.67 27.84
CA GLU A 362 -5.69 -7.60 28.03
C GLU A 362 -5.14 -6.27 27.50
N THR A 363 -6.03 -5.44 26.97
CA THR A 363 -5.69 -4.09 26.53
C THR A 363 -6.74 -3.15 27.08
N LEU A 364 -6.28 -2.09 27.74
CA LEU A 364 -7.15 -1.05 28.28
C LEU A 364 -7.03 0.17 27.37
N ILE A 365 -8.16 0.78 27.04
CA ILE A 365 -8.20 2.10 26.42
C ILE A 365 -9.13 3.01 27.22
N ASP A 366 -8.68 4.22 27.48
CA ASP A 366 -9.46 5.26 28.13
C ASP A 366 -9.21 6.64 27.47
N PRO A 367 -10.24 7.33 26.93
CA PRO A 367 -11.59 6.83 26.69
C PRO A 367 -11.64 5.92 25.43
N PRO A 368 -12.63 5.02 25.33
CA PRO A 368 -12.78 4.12 24.16
C PRO A 368 -13.31 4.81 22.90
N VAL A 369 -13.76 6.06 23.03
CA VAL A 369 -14.22 6.90 21.90
C VAL A 369 -13.48 8.22 21.96
N ILE A 370 -12.82 8.60 20.86
CA ILE A 370 -12.07 9.85 20.75
C ILE A 370 -12.56 10.71 19.58
N ARG A 371 -12.26 12.01 19.66
CA ARG A 371 -12.66 13.00 18.66
C ARG A 371 -11.88 12.81 17.36
N ALA A 372 -12.60 12.91 16.24
CA ALA A 372 -12.00 12.97 14.92
C ALA A 372 -11.09 14.21 14.72
N GLY A 373 -10.16 14.11 13.77
CA GLY A 373 -9.12 15.12 13.53
C GLY A 373 -7.81 14.77 14.23
N TYR A 374 -7.10 15.77 14.74
CA TYR A 374 -5.85 15.56 15.45
C TYR A 374 -6.12 15.07 16.88
N ALA A 375 -5.68 13.86 17.18
CA ALA A 375 -5.77 13.25 18.51
C ALA A 375 -4.39 12.84 19.02
N THR A 376 -4.17 12.94 20.34
CA THR A 376 -2.95 12.48 21.00
C THR A 376 -3.24 11.15 21.71
N VAL A 377 -2.54 10.10 21.31
CA VAL A 377 -2.69 8.77 21.91
C VAL A 377 -1.38 8.41 22.59
N THR A 378 -1.43 8.18 23.90
CA THR A 378 -0.31 7.65 24.66
C THR A 378 -0.43 6.14 24.74
N ILE A 379 0.61 5.44 24.32
CA ILE A 379 0.61 3.98 24.21
C ILE A 379 1.70 3.46 25.13
N GLU A 380 1.29 2.69 26.12
CA GLU A 380 2.17 2.01 27.06
C GLU A 380 2.27 0.52 26.71
N ASN A 381 3.49 0.01 26.59
CA ASN A 381 3.74 -1.43 26.52
C ASN A 381 4.03 -1.94 27.93
N ALA A 382 3.02 -2.51 28.59
CA ALA A 382 3.17 -3.06 29.93
C ALA A 382 3.90 -4.42 29.96
N THR A 383 4.36 -4.92 28.82
CA THR A 383 4.93 -6.28 28.70
C THR A 383 6.45 -6.27 28.64
N ALA A 384 7.03 -7.44 28.90
CA ALA A 384 8.48 -7.67 28.85
C ALA A 384 9.04 -7.83 27.42
N THR A 385 8.19 -7.74 26.39
CA THR A 385 8.59 -7.93 24.99
C THR A 385 8.48 -6.61 24.25
N SER A 386 9.53 -6.19 23.54
CA SER A 386 9.45 -5.06 22.62
C SER A 386 8.48 -5.38 21.49
N ALA A 387 7.61 -4.43 21.17
CA ALA A 387 6.51 -4.63 20.23
C ALA A 387 6.57 -3.61 19.10
N LEU A 388 6.22 -4.06 17.90
CA LEU A 388 5.82 -3.15 16.83
C LEU A 388 4.32 -2.95 16.94
N ILE A 389 3.92 -1.75 17.34
CA ILE A 389 2.53 -1.37 17.49
C ILE A 389 2.02 -0.82 16.16
N VAL A 390 0.87 -1.33 15.73
CA VAL A 390 0.17 -0.89 14.52
C VAL A 390 -1.20 -0.35 14.91
N ILE A 391 -1.50 0.88 14.53
CA ILE A 391 -2.83 1.47 14.60
C ILE A 391 -3.38 1.55 13.19
N GLU A 392 -4.51 0.92 12.95
CA GLU A 392 -5.10 0.79 11.62
C GLU A 392 -6.62 0.94 11.66
N GLN A 393 -7.19 1.39 10.56
CA GLN A 393 -8.63 1.32 10.34
C GLN A 393 -9.05 -0.15 10.30
N ARG A 394 -10.16 -0.47 10.97
CA ARG A 394 -10.66 -1.83 11.05
C ARG A 394 -11.43 -2.22 9.79
N ASP A 395 -12.23 -1.31 9.25
CA ASP A 395 -13.13 -1.60 8.15
C ASP A 395 -12.35 -1.87 6.86
N TRP A 396 -12.76 -2.89 6.11
CA TRP A 396 -12.14 -3.26 4.84
C TRP A 396 -12.27 -2.15 3.81
N SER A 397 -11.41 -2.17 2.79
CA SER A 397 -11.42 -1.13 1.77
C SER A 397 -12.75 -1.15 1.02
N GLU A 398 -13.49 -0.04 1.04
CA GLU A 398 -14.68 0.15 0.21
C GLU A 398 -14.39 0.07 -1.30
N GLN A 399 -13.11 0.10 -1.67
CA GLN A 399 -12.64 0.01 -3.05
C GLN A 399 -12.38 -1.44 -3.49
N ALA A 400 -12.51 -2.41 -2.60
CA ALA A 400 -12.42 -3.83 -2.94
C ALA A 400 -13.70 -4.29 -3.64
N THR A 401 -13.55 -5.01 -4.73
CA THR A 401 -14.66 -5.69 -5.43
C THR A 401 -14.68 -7.15 -5.01
N SER A 402 -15.41 -7.45 -3.93
CA SER A 402 -15.42 -8.79 -3.32
C SER A 402 -15.99 -9.86 -4.24
N ALA A 403 -15.54 -11.11 -4.06
CA ALA A 403 -16.08 -12.25 -4.78
C ALA A 403 -17.59 -12.42 -4.55
N ALA A 404 -18.05 -12.21 -3.32
CA ALA A 404 -19.48 -12.24 -3.00
C ALA A 404 -20.30 -11.24 -3.84
N LEU A 405 -19.83 -10.00 -3.98
CA LEU A 405 -20.49 -9.00 -4.81
C LEU A 405 -20.48 -9.41 -6.29
N VAL A 406 -19.30 -9.74 -6.84
CA VAL A 406 -19.12 -9.97 -8.27
C VAL A 406 -19.91 -11.19 -8.76
N THR A 407 -19.87 -12.29 -8.00
CA THR A 407 -20.61 -13.52 -8.31
C THR A 407 -22.13 -13.38 -8.21
N SER A 408 -22.62 -12.37 -7.47
CA SER A 408 -24.05 -12.05 -7.41
C SER A 408 -24.59 -11.38 -8.69
N LEU A 409 -23.69 -10.78 -9.50
CA LEU A 409 -24.07 -10.08 -10.73
C LEU A 409 -24.52 -11.08 -11.81
N THR A 410 -25.64 -10.78 -12.46
CA THR A 410 -26.17 -11.60 -13.56
C THR A 410 -25.21 -11.64 -14.73
N GLU A 411 -24.63 -10.49 -15.07
CA GLU A 411 -23.67 -10.31 -16.15
C GLU A 411 -22.42 -11.16 -15.94
N PHE A 412 -21.92 -11.21 -14.69
CA PHE A 412 -20.77 -12.05 -14.34
C PHE A 412 -21.08 -13.53 -14.57
N ARG A 413 -22.20 -14.02 -14.01
CA ARG A 413 -22.62 -15.43 -14.14
C ARG A 413 -22.83 -15.86 -15.59
N GLN A 414 -23.27 -14.95 -16.47
CA GLN A 414 -23.45 -15.22 -17.89
C GLN A 414 -22.12 -15.26 -18.66
N MET A 415 -21.19 -14.34 -18.36
CA MET A 415 -19.92 -14.21 -19.10
C MET A 415 -18.81 -15.15 -18.60
N PHE A 416 -18.87 -15.55 -17.33
CA PHE A 416 -17.85 -16.31 -16.60
C PHE A 416 -18.47 -17.55 -15.93
N SER A 417 -19.32 -18.28 -16.66
CA SER A 417 -20.02 -19.46 -16.12
C SER A 417 -19.10 -20.59 -15.65
N SER A 418 -17.84 -20.61 -16.07
CA SER A 418 -16.81 -21.54 -15.58
C SER A 418 -16.22 -21.14 -14.23
N GLU A 419 -16.43 -19.90 -13.76
CA GLU A 419 -15.94 -19.43 -12.47
C GLU A 419 -16.85 -19.95 -11.35
N ALA A 420 -16.51 -21.12 -10.83
CA ALA A 420 -17.18 -21.78 -9.72
C ALA A 420 -16.15 -22.33 -8.71
N LEU A 421 -16.57 -22.43 -7.45
CA LEU A 421 -15.76 -23.09 -6.43
C LEU A 421 -15.58 -24.58 -6.71
N SER A 422 -14.41 -25.11 -6.37
CA SER A 422 -14.16 -26.55 -6.45
C SER A 422 -15.13 -27.33 -5.54
N PRO A 423 -15.61 -28.52 -5.97
CA PRO A 423 -16.48 -29.36 -5.14
C PRO A 423 -15.84 -29.65 -3.77
N GLY A 424 -16.59 -29.42 -2.69
CA GLY A 424 -16.13 -29.65 -1.31
C GLY A 424 -15.39 -28.46 -0.67
N VAL A 425 -15.09 -27.39 -1.41
CA VAL A 425 -14.55 -26.15 -0.87
C VAL A 425 -15.70 -25.28 -0.36
N GLY A 426 -15.92 -25.29 0.96
CA GLY A 426 -16.84 -24.38 1.63
C GLY A 426 -16.10 -23.11 2.06
N ILE A 427 -16.45 -21.96 1.49
CA ILE A 427 -15.89 -20.67 1.91
C ILE A 427 -17.02 -19.80 2.46
N ALA A 428 -16.78 -19.23 3.64
CA ALA A 428 -17.78 -18.45 4.34
C ALA A 428 -18.07 -17.12 3.64
N ILE A 429 -19.33 -16.70 3.66
CA ILE A 429 -19.79 -15.33 3.40
C ILE A 429 -20.34 -14.83 4.74
N ARG A 430 -19.72 -13.83 5.36
CA ARG A 430 -20.17 -13.33 6.68
C ARG A 430 -21.37 -12.41 6.55
N SER A 431 -21.40 -11.58 5.52
CA SER A 431 -22.48 -10.63 5.27
C SER A 431 -22.74 -10.41 3.79
N LEU A 432 -24.01 -10.27 3.41
CA LEU A 432 -24.42 -9.75 2.11
C LEU A 432 -25.67 -8.87 2.29
N THR A 433 -25.63 -7.66 1.74
CA THR A 433 -26.74 -6.70 1.86
C THR A 433 -27.58 -6.72 0.59
N PHE A 434 -28.87 -7.04 0.73
CA PHE A 434 -29.84 -6.97 -0.36
C PHE A 434 -30.81 -5.80 -0.11
N LEU A 435 -31.00 -4.95 -1.11
CA LEU A 435 -32.08 -3.97 -1.11
C LEU A 435 -33.23 -4.50 -1.96
N PHE A 436 -34.35 -4.80 -1.31
CA PHE A 436 -35.62 -5.06 -1.98
C PHE A 436 -36.43 -3.77 -2.00
N SER A 437 -36.52 -3.11 -3.15
CA SER A 437 -37.54 -2.08 -3.37
C SER A 437 -38.73 -2.72 -4.08
N ASP A 438 -39.83 -2.90 -3.37
CA ASP A 438 -41.11 -3.22 -4.01
C ASP A 438 -41.56 -1.98 -4.79
N LEU A 439 -41.52 -2.05 -6.12
CA LEU A 439 -42.20 -1.07 -6.96
C LEU A 439 -43.69 -1.44 -7.00
N LYS A 440 -44.40 -1.10 -5.92
CA LYS A 440 -45.84 -0.88 -5.97
C LYS A 440 -46.10 0.61 -6.08
N GLY A 441 -46.51 1.03 -7.28
CA GLY A 441 -46.95 2.37 -7.62
C GLY A 441 -47.07 2.52 -9.13
#